data_AF-A0A1H6HHR0-F1
#
_entry.id   AF-A0A1H6HHR0-F1
#
_cell.length_a   1.000
_cell.length_b   1.000
_cell.length_c   1.000
_cell.angle_alpha   90.00
_cell.angle_beta   90.00
_cell.angle_gamma   90.00
#
_symmetry.space_group_name_H-M   'P 1'
#
loop_
_entity.id
_entity.type
_entity.pdbx_description
1 polymer ?
#
loop_
_entity_poly.entity_id
_entity_poly.type
_entity_poly.pdbx_seq_one_letter_code
_entity_poly.pdbx_strand_id
1 'polypeptide(L)'
;MNIKTLFWAGTLFLSAQAYSQIGITTPSPSSTLDIRGSVEGNYREITGANNFLAADDYHVSFSGTGSSNLTLPAKSTTDNTVTDFRGRKYYIKNNSTSSDLTLNAAGGQILRIGGITPSSASFVLKPGKSAILTAGNTNGWDIDVDVNGQILDLQAVLTNASAVSTQDLPAPGTYGELAFSPVTVTVPSSNTKVLLSFNGFMVVFSSSGTYGKVRFRIAQKIGSTTTYYNDVDLLNWVVMNGVSTLTPYIPDYAILYTIPNLAPGTYRFSLEAVREDEAGNVNKVTHVVVCPRAEVYLK
;
A
#
# COMPACT_ATOMS: atom_id res chain seq x y z
N MET A 1 -22.42 36.73 49.89
CA MET A 1 -21.24 36.62 49.00
C MET A 1 -20.86 38.03 48.54
N ASN A 2 -19.59 38.44 48.67
CA ASN A 2 -19.16 39.78 48.26
C ASN A 2 -19.09 39.86 46.72
N ILE A 3 -19.59 40.94 46.12
CA ILE A 3 -19.55 41.21 44.66
C ILE A 3 -18.13 41.03 44.09
N LYS A 4 -17.10 41.38 44.86
CA LYS A 4 -15.70 41.19 44.46
C LYS A 4 -15.36 39.72 44.27
N THR A 5 -15.84 38.84 45.16
CA THR A 5 -15.60 37.39 45.09
C THR A 5 -16.33 36.77 43.90
N LEU A 6 -17.54 37.24 43.59
CA LEU A 6 -18.29 36.78 42.41
C LEU A 6 -17.59 37.18 41.10
N PHE A 7 -17.04 38.39 41.04
CA PHE A 7 -16.29 38.87 39.88
C PHE A 7 -15.03 38.02 39.65
N TRP A 8 -14.21 37.79 40.68
CA TRP A 8 -13.01 36.96 40.58
C TRP A 8 -13.32 35.50 40.19
N ALA A 9 -14.38 34.91 40.76
CA ALA A 9 -14.82 33.58 40.38
C ALA A 9 -15.27 33.53 38.91
N GLY A 10 -16.03 34.52 38.45
CA GLY A 10 -16.45 34.63 37.05
C GLY A 10 -15.27 34.73 36.09
N THR A 11 -14.27 35.55 36.40
CA THR A 11 -13.05 35.68 35.58
C THR A 11 -12.25 34.38 35.52
N LEU A 12 -12.13 33.66 36.66
CA LEU A 12 -11.45 32.37 36.71
C LEU A 12 -12.16 31.32 35.85
N PHE A 13 -13.49 31.19 35.96
CA PHE A 13 -14.27 30.24 35.17
C PHE A 13 -14.25 30.54 33.66
N LEU A 14 -14.28 31.81 33.27
CA LEU A 14 -14.17 32.22 31.86
C LEU A 14 -12.76 31.97 31.31
N SER A 15 -11.71 32.15 32.13
CA SER A 15 -10.32 31.89 31.70
C SER A 15 -10.07 30.39 31.44
N ALA A 16 -10.69 29.49 32.19
CA ALA A 16 -10.58 28.05 31.97
C ALA A 16 -11.20 27.57 30.64
N GLN A 17 -12.24 28.27 30.16
CA GLN A 17 -12.86 28.00 28.85
C GLN A 17 -12.08 28.65 27.69
N ALA A 18 -11.32 29.71 27.93
CA ALA A 18 -10.47 30.33 26.92
C ALA A 18 -9.21 29.50 26.58
N TYR A 19 -8.78 28.61 27.49
CA TYR A 19 -7.64 27.70 27.30
C TYR A 19 -8.03 26.27 26.89
N SER A 20 -9.31 25.96 26.62
CA SER A 20 -9.69 24.70 25.97
C SER A 20 -9.43 24.77 24.46
N GLN A 21 -8.19 25.07 24.08
CA GLN A 21 -7.77 24.93 22.71
C GLN A 21 -7.81 23.44 22.36
N ILE A 22 -8.63 23.04 21.39
CA ILE A 22 -8.32 21.88 20.56
C ILE A 22 -6.86 22.12 20.14
N GLY A 23 -5.98 21.13 20.31
CA GLY A 23 -4.52 21.24 20.12
C GLY A 23 -4.05 21.63 18.71
N ILE A 24 -4.93 22.20 17.90
CA ILE A 24 -4.67 22.99 16.70
C ILE A 24 -3.47 23.91 17.00
N THR A 25 -2.45 23.83 16.15
CA THR A 25 -1.20 24.60 16.26
C THR A 25 -0.35 24.38 17.53
N THR A 26 -0.60 23.34 18.31
CA THR A 26 0.26 22.97 19.46
C THR A 26 1.26 21.89 19.05
N PRO A 27 2.53 21.94 19.51
CA PRO A 27 3.55 20.93 19.16
C PRO A 27 3.32 19.57 19.83
N SER A 28 2.40 19.48 20.80
CA SER A 28 2.03 18.25 21.49
C SER A 28 0.52 18.22 21.72
N PRO A 29 -0.28 17.99 20.67
CA PRO A 29 -1.73 17.96 20.80
C PRO A 29 -2.14 16.76 21.66
N SER A 30 -2.74 17.01 22.82
CA SER A 30 -3.30 15.98 23.71
C SER A 30 -4.83 15.87 23.62
N SER A 31 -5.45 16.62 22.71
CA SER A 31 -6.90 16.68 22.50
C SER A 31 -7.34 15.79 21.33
N THR A 32 -8.55 15.24 21.40
CA THR A 32 -9.22 14.60 20.26
C THR A 32 -10.14 15.60 19.56
N LEU A 33 -10.05 15.69 18.23
CA LEU A 33 -11.03 16.40 17.39
C LEU A 33 -12.10 15.40 16.95
N ASP A 34 -13.31 15.49 17.51
CA ASP A 34 -14.50 14.74 17.07
C ASP A 34 -15.32 15.60 16.11
N ILE A 35 -15.57 15.12 14.90
CA ILE A 35 -16.38 15.78 13.88
C ILE A 35 -17.60 14.91 13.61
N ARG A 36 -18.77 15.33 14.11
CA ARG A 36 -20.05 14.63 13.93
C ARG A 36 -20.79 15.13 12.70
N GLY A 37 -20.10 15.16 11.57
CA GLY A 37 -20.58 15.66 10.29
C GLY A 37 -19.61 15.32 9.17
N SER A 38 -19.77 15.94 8.01
CA SER A 38 -18.83 15.80 6.89
C SER A 38 -17.68 16.80 7.00
N VAL A 39 -16.47 16.36 6.66
CA VAL A 39 -15.34 17.23 6.37
C VAL A 39 -15.19 17.30 4.85
N GLU A 40 -15.27 18.49 4.30
CA GLU A 40 -14.97 18.75 2.90
C GLU A 40 -13.64 19.48 2.81
N GLY A 41 -12.68 18.89 2.11
CA GLY A 41 -11.47 19.58 1.70
C GLY A 41 -11.66 20.17 0.30
N ASN A 42 -10.89 21.21 -0.03
CA ASN A 42 -10.96 21.85 -1.34
C ASN A 42 -10.70 20.83 -2.46
N TYR A 43 -11.68 20.69 -3.36
CA TYR A 43 -11.62 19.82 -4.52
C TYR A 43 -11.45 20.64 -5.80
N ARG A 44 -10.53 20.22 -6.66
CA ARG A 44 -10.29 20.86 -7.95
C ARG A 44 -10.04 19.84 -9.06
N GLU A 45 -10.76 20.01 -10.17
CA GLU A 45 -10.49 19.25 -11.38
C GLU A 45 -9.62 20.04 -12.36
N ILE A 46 -8.64 19.37 -12.95
CA ILE A 46 -7.73 19.92 -13.96
C ILE A 46 -7.84 19.15 -15.27
N THR A 47 -7.89 19.89 -16.38
CA THR A 47 -8.02 19.33 -17.74
C THR A 47 -6.94 19.84 -18.70
N GLY A 48 -6.31 20.98 -18.39
CA GLY A 48 -5.30 21.63 -19.22
C GLY A 48 -3.88 21.08 -19.04
N ALA A 49 -2.95 21.65 -19.80
CA ALA A 49 -1.51 21.37 -19.68
C ALA A 49 -0.86 22.20 -18.55
N ASN A 50 0.20 21.67 -17.94
CA ASN A 50 1.10 22.38 -17.01
C ASN A 50 0.38 23.07 -15.85
N ASN A 51 -0.38 22.31 -15.08
CA ASN A 51 -1.07 22.80 -13.90
C ASN A 51 -0.12 22.91 -12.71
N PHE A 52 -0.48 23.77 -11.75
CA PHE A 52 0.17 23.86 -10.45
C PHE A 52 -0.77 23.32 -9.38
N LEU A 53 -0.23 22.58 -8.42
CA LEU A 53 -0.93 22.19 -7.22
C LEU A 53 -0.94 23.39 -6.28
N ALA A 54 -2.13 23.87 -5.93
CA ALA A 54 -2.31 25.02 -5.08
C ALA A 54 -2.09 24.65 -3.62
N ALA A 55 -1.68 25.63 -2.80
CA ALA A 55 -1.41 25.39 -1.39
C ALA A 55 -2.67 24.93 -0.64
N ASP A 56 -3.84 25.42 -1.04
CA ASP A 56 -5.15 25.16 -0.46
C ASP A 56 -5.89 23.98 -1.07
N ASP A 57 -5.33 23.30 -2.08
CA ASP A 57 -5.91 22.07 -2.60
C ASP A 57 -5.88 20.97 -1.50
N TYR A 58 -6.95 20.18 -1.41
CA TYR A 58 -6.95 18.94 -0.64
C TYR A 58 -7.05 17.72 -1.56
N HIS A 59 -7.86 17.83 -2.62
CA HIS A 59 -8.03 16.81 -3.63
C HIS A 59 -7.96 17.45 -5.03
N VAL A 60 -7.08 16.94 -5.88
CA VAL A 60 -7.00 17.28 -7.30
C VAL A 60 -7.31 16.07 -8.17
N SER A 61 -8.24 16.22 -9.10
CA SER A 61 -8.52 15.22 -10.13
C SER A 61 -8.04 15.71 -11.50
N PHE A 62 -7.54 14.81 -12.33
CA PHE A 62 -7.13 15.09 -13.70
C PHE A 62 -7.95 14.28 -14.69
N SER A 63 -8.57 14.96 -15.65
CA SER A 63 -9.43 14.36 -16.69
C SER A 63 -9.10 14.89 -18.09
N GLY A 64 -7.86 15.35 -18.30
CA GLY A 64 -7.40 15.85 -19.59
C GLY A 64 -7.36 14.77 -20.69
N THR A 65 -7.46 15.23 -21.94
CA THR A 65 -7.43 14.38 -23.15
C THR A 65 -6.05 14.15 -23.71
N GLY A 66 -5.04 14.85 -23.20
CA GLY A 66 -3.62 14.64 -23.49
C GLY A 66 -2.80 14.65 -22.20
N SER A 67 -1.63 14.01 -22.23
CA SER A 67 -0.75 13.94 -21.07
C SER A 67 -0.38 15.34 -20.55
N SER A 68 -0.36 15.49 -19.24
CA SER A 68 -0.17 16.79 -18.58
C SER A 68 0.83 16.70 -17.43
N ASN A 69 1.25 17.87 -16.96
CA ASN A 69 2.11 18.04 -15.81
C ASN A 69 1.32 18.68 -14.67
N LEU A 70 1.54 18.19 -13.45
CA LEU A 70 1.12 18.83 -12.20
C LEU A 70 2.37 19.16 -11.39
N THR A 71 2.69 20.44 -11.29
CA THR A 71 3.85 20.94 -10.55
C THR A 71 3.47 21.15 -9.10
N LEU A 72 4.19 20.48 -8.19
CA LEU A 72 4.03 20.61 -6.75
C LEU A 72 4.59 21.95 -6.28
N PRO A 73 3.98 22.57 -5.25
CA PRO A 73 4.51 23.82 -4.74
C PRO A 73 5.86 23.58 -4.06
N ALA A 74 6.75 24.57 -4.13
CA ALA A 74 7.99 24.52 -3.37
C ALA A 74 7.65 24.60 -1.88
N LYS A 75 8.03 23.57 -1.12
CA LYS A 75 7.83 23.56 0.34
C LYS A 75 9.09 23.98 1.09
N SER A 76 8.90 24.80 2.13
CA SER A 76 9.84 24.88 3.24
C SER A 76 9.47 23.84 4.30
N THR A 77 10.45 23.38 5.09
CA THR A 77 10.22 22.33 6.10
C THR A 77 10.56 22.75 7.51
N THR A 78 10.95 24.01 7.75
CA THR A 78 11.54 24.40 9.05
C THR A 78 11.30 25.84 9.49
N ASP A 79 10.53 26.65 8.75
CA ASP A 79 10.51 28.11 8.97
C ASP A 79 9.16 28.71 9.36
N ASN A 80 8.08 27.92 9.50
CA ASN A 80 6.73 28.40 9.80
C ASN A 80 6.21 29.48 8.82
N THR A 81 6.70 29.49 7.58
CA THR A 81 6.25 30.43 6.54
C THR A 81 5.01 29.90 5.81
N VAL A 82 4.48 30.69 4.86
CA VAL A 82 3.35 30.27 4.00
C VAL A 82 3.67 29.06 3.12
N THR A 83 4.94 28.68 2.97
CA THR A 83 5.39 27.48 2.26
C THR A 83 5.74 26.33 3.21
N ASP A 84 5.54 26.49 4.52
CA ASP A 84 5.67 25.41 5.48
C ASP A 84 4.48 24.44 5.34
N PHE A 85 4.75 23.33 4.67
CA PHE A 85 3.75 22.31 4.42
C PHE A 85 3.92 21.07 5.29
N ARG A 86 4.73 21.08 6.35
CA ARG A 86 4.98 19.89 7.18
C ARG A 86 3.70 19.11 7.50
N GLY A 87 3.67 17.83 7.11
CA GLY A 87 2.54 16.93 7.36
C GLY A 87 1.29 17.17 6.50
N ARG A 88 1.28 18.18 5.62
CA ARG A 88 0.19 18.43 4.68
C ARG A 88 0.07 17.27 3.70
N LYS A 89 -1.18 16.90 3.40
CA LYS A 89 -1.52 15.84 2.46
C LYS A 89 -2.31 16.37 1.27
N TYR A 90 -2.01 15.83 0.10
CA TYR A 90 -2.77 16.07 -1.12
C TYR A 90 -3.19 14.73 -1.72
N TYR A 91 -4.47 14.61 -2.07
CA TYR A 91 -5.01 13.49 -2.82
C TYR A 91 -5.02 13.85 -4.30
N ILE A 92 -4.40 13.04 -5.13
CA ILE A 92 -4.34 13.27 -6.57
C ILE A 92 -4.89 12.05 -7.29
N LYS A 93 -5.82 12.26 -8.21
CA LYS A 93 -6.42 11.20 -9.02
C LYS A 93 -6.27 11.51 -10.50
N ASN A 94 -5.71 10.56 -11.26
CA ASN A 94 -5.80 10.58 -12.72
C ASN A 94 -7.08 9.83 -13.14
N ASN A 95 -8.13 10.57 -13.45
CA ASN A 95 -9.41 10.07 -13.96
C ASN A 95 -9.46 10.00 -15.49
N SER A 96 -8.39 10.40 -16.19
CA SER A 96 -8.35 10.24 -17.65
C SER A 96 -8.39 8.75 -18.04
N THR A 97 -8.86 8.48 -19.26
CA THR A 97 -8.95 7.12 -19.80
C THR A 97 -7.65 6.67 -20.46
N SER A 98 -6.80 7.60 -20.90
CA SER A 98 -5.62 7.32 -21.72
C SER A 98 -4.43 8.26 -21.52
N SER A 99 -4.56 9.32 -20.70
CA SER A 99 -3.54 10.37 -20.58
C SER A 99 -2.72 10.24 -19.30
N ASP A 100 -1.40 10.39 -19.41
CA ASP A 100 -0.52 10.35 -18.25
C ASP A 100 -0.54 11.71 -17.52
N LEU A 101 -0.55 11.69 -16.18
CA LEU A 101 -0.32 12.89 -15.36
C LEU A 101 1.06 12.79 -14.72
N THR A 102 1.98 13.67 -15.11
CA THR A 102 3.32 13.70 -14.51
C THR A 102 3.33 14.66 -13.33
N LEU A 103 3.58 14.14 -12.14
CA LEU A 103 3.79 14.91 -10.92
C LEU A 103 5.23 15.40 -10.92
N ASN A 104 5.46 16.71 -10.81
CA ASN A 104 6.79 17.30 -10.82
C ASN A 104 7.04 18.02 -9.50
N ALA A 105 8.08 17.62 -8.77
CA ALA A 105 8.55 18.36 -7.61
C ALA A 105 9.09 19.74 -8.06
N ALA A 106 8.98 20.74 -7.18
CA ALA A 106 9.60 22.04 -7.42
C ALA A 106 11.13 21.92 -7.54
N GLY A 107 11.77 22.89 -8.18
CA GLY A 107 13.22 22.87 -8.42
C GLY A 107 14.04 22.60 -7.16
N GLY A 108 14.95 21.62 -7.24
CA GLY A 108 15.79 21.19 -6.11
C GLY A 108 15.11 20.27 -5.10
N GLN A 109 13.81 19.95 -5.28
CA GLN A 109 13.07 19.01 -4.44
C GLN A 109 12.86 17.66 -5.16
N ILE A 110 12.59 16.62 -4.38
CA ILE A 110 12.39 15.26 -4.87
C ILE A 110 11.04 14.68 -4.43
N LEU A 111 10.61 13.63 -5.12
CA LEU A 111 9.57 12.70 -4.72
C LEU A 111 10.27 11.45 -4.16
N ARG A 112 10.00 11.13 -2.89
CA ARG A 112 10.47 9.93 -2.21
C ARG A 112 9.44 8.82 -2.42
N ILE A 113 9.77 7.91 -3.34
CA ILE A 113 8.90 6.82 -3.77
C ILE A 113 9.02 5.60 -2.81
N GLY A 114 10.17 5.46 -2.14
CA GLY A 114 10.45 4.35 -1.22
C GLY A 114 11.05 3.12 -1.91
N GLY A 115 11.54 2.18 -1.10
CA GLY A 115 12.20 0.95 -1.57
C GLY A 115 13.51 1.21 -2.33
N ILE A 116 13.76 0.41 -3.38
CA ILE A 116 14.95 0.51 -4.25
C ILE A 116 14.83 1.61 -5.31
N THR A 117 13.65 2.21 -5.48
CA THR A 117 13.43 3.25 -6.48
C THR A 117 14.11 4.53 -6.01
N PRO A 118 15.10 5.05 -6.76
CA PRO A 118 15.74 6.30 -6.39
C PRO A 118 14.70 7.40 -6.34
N SER A 119 14.87 8.32 -5.39
CA SER A 119 14.04 9.52 -5.36
C SER A 119 14.21 10.29 -6.66
N SER A 120 13.12 10.80 -7.20
CA SER A 120 13.08 11.43 -8.52
C SER A 120 12.46 12.82 -8.42
N ALA A 121 12.83 13.73 -9.31
CA ALA A 121 12.17 15.03 -9.42
C ALA A 121 10.74 14.90 -10.01
N SER A 122 10.41 13.76 -10.62
CA SER A 122 9.09 13.52 -11.23
C SER A 122 8.59 12.09 -11.08
N PHE A 123 7.28 11.93 -11.15
CA PHE A 123 6.58 10.64 -11.11
C PHE A 123 5.41 10.64 -12.10
N VAL A 124 5.29 9.60 -12.92
CA VAL A 124 4.19 9.47 -13.89
C VAL A 124 3.03 8.70 -13.28
N LEU A 125 1.93 9.40 -13.01
CA LEU A 125 0.67 8.82 -12.55
C LEU A 125 -0.18 8.40 -13.75
N LYS A 126 -0.30 7.09 -13.96
CA LYS A 126 -1.03 6.48 -15.08
C LYS A 126 -2.55 6.71 -15.02
N PRO A 127 -3.27 6.63 -16.16
CA PRO A 127 -4.73 6.64 -16.22
C PRO A 127 -5.37 5.71 -15.19
N GLY A 128 -6.41 6.18 -14.51
CA GLY A 128 -7.13 5.43 -13.49
C GLY A 128 -6.43 5.32 -12.12
N LYS A 129 -5.20 5.83 -11.96
CA LYS A 129 -4.43 5.72 -10.71
C LYS A 129 -4.53 6.94 -9.81
N SER A 130 -4.20 6.75 -8.53
CA SER A 130 -4.17 7.80 -7.50
C SER A 130 -2.85 7.84 -6.75
N ALA A 131 -2.50 9.03 -6.28
CA ALA A 131 -1.37 9.31 -5.42
C ALA A 131 -1.83 10.09 -4.19
N ILE A 132 -1.20 9.83 -3.05
CA ILE A 132 -1.25 10.65 -1.85
C ILE A 132 0.14 11.23 -1.67
N LEU A 133 0.25 12.55 -1.69
CA LEU A 133 1.49 13.25 -1.38
C LEU A 133 1.45 13.71 0.05
N THR A 134 2.51 13.40 0.81
CA THR A 134 2.73 13.97 2.13
C THR A 134 3.97 14.86 2.08
N ALA A 135 3.87 16.09 2.55
CA ALA A 135 5.02 16.95 2.72
C ALA A 135 5.88 16.43 3.87
N GLY A 136 6.85 15.58 3.51
CA GLY A 136 7.79 14.97 4.44
C GLY A 136 8.97 15.88 4.79
N ASN A 137 10.08 15.31 5.26
CA ASN A 137 11.25 16.06 5.74
C ASN A 137 12.17 16.56 4.60
N THR A 138 13.37 17.01 4.99
CA THR A 138 14.25 18.09 4.49
C THR A 138 14.68 18.14 3.03
N ASN A 139 13.91 17.65 2.04
CA ASN A 139 13.96 18.09 0.62
C ASN A 139 13.00 17.35 -0.32
N GLY A 140 11.89 16.79 0.15
CA GLY A 140 10.98 16.13 -0.77
C GLY A 140 9.60 15.77 -0.25
N TRP A 141 8.74 15.40 -1.18
CA TRP A 141 7.40 14.88 -0.94
C TRP A 141 7.48 13.36 -0.80
N ASP A 142 6.86 12.80 0.23
CA ASP A 142 6.60 11.37 0.28
C ASP A 142 5.40 11.08 -0.61
N ILE A 143 5.57 10.16 -1.55
CA ILE A 143 4.49 9.74 -2.44
C ILE A 143 4.06 8.32 -2.06
N ASP A 144 2.78 8.18 -1.76
CA ASP A 144 2.10 6.90 -1.64
C ASP A 144 1.20 6.74 -2.85
N VAL A 145 1.38 5.66 -3.60
CA VAL A 145 0.72 5.43 -4.89
C VAL A 145 0.27 3.99 -4.95
N ASP A 146 -0.95 3.80 -5.43
CA ASP A 146 -1.39 2.49 -5.93
C ASP A 146 -0.69 2.22 -7.27
N VAL A 147 0.58 1.85 -7.20
CA VAL A 147 1.33 1.36 -8.35
C VAL A 147 0.75 0.02 -8.77
N ASN A 148 0.48 -0.13 -10.08
CA ASN A 148 0.06 -1.41 -10.70
C ASN A 148 1.13 -2.53 -10.63
N GLY A 149 2.15 -2.37 -9.80
CA GLY A 149 3.11 -3.40 -9.46
C GLY A 149 3.47 -3.18 -8.00
N GLN A 150 3.30 -4.21 -7.19
CA GLN A 150 3.81 -4.16 -5.83
C GLN A 150 5.34 -4.01 -5.95
N ILE A 151 5.93 -3.01 -5.28
CA ILE A 151 7.39 -2.95 -5.17
C ILE A 151 7.79 -4.19 -4.37
N LEU A 152 8.32 -5.21 -5.04
CA LEU A 152 8.97 -6.30 -4.35
C LEU A 152 10.25 -5.75 -3.72
N ASP A 153 10.41 -5.95 -2.42
CA ASP A 153 11.71 -5.89 -1.75
C ASP A 153 12.57 -7.07 -2.24
N LEU A 154 13.06 -6.93 -3.48
CA LEU A 154 13.95 -7.90 -4.11
C LEU A 154 15.29 -7.99 -3.35
N GLN A 155 15.61 -6.99 -2.51
CA GLN A 155 16.86 -6.92 -1.76
C GLN A 155 16.85 -7.85 -0.54
N ALA A 156 15.69 -8.08 0.09
CA ALA A 156 15.54 -9.13 1.11
C ALA A 156 15.72 -10.56 0.54
N VAL A 157 15.48 -10.76 -0.76
CA VAL A 157 15.67 -12.05 -1.45
C VAL A 157 17.09 -12.23 -2.01
N LEU A 158 17.71 -11.15 -2.50
CA LEU A 158 18.99 -11.20 -3.23
C LEU A 158 20.26 -11.15 -2.36
N THR A 159 20.17 -10.91 -1.05
CA THR A 159 21.36 -11.02 -0.17
C THR A 159 21.89 -12.44 -0.06
N ASN A 160 21.14 -13.44 -0.54
CA ASN A 160 21.60 -14.81 -0.78
C ASN A 160 21.49 -15.12 -2.29
N ALA A 161 22.44 -14.61 -3.07
CA ALA A 161 22.52 -14.69 -4.55
C ALA A 161 22.71 -16.12 -5.13
N SER A 162 22.05 -17.13 -4.54
CA SER A 162 22.03 -18.52 -5.03
C SER A 162 20.62 -19.15 -5.01
N ALA A 163 19.54 -18.39 -4.74
CA ALA A 163 18.23 -18.98 -4.43
C ALA A 163 17.00 -18.36 -5.12
N VAL A 164 17.11 -17.77 -6.32
CA VAL A 164 15.91 -17.58 -7.16
C VAL A 164 15.56 -18.93 -7.77
N SER A 165 14.66 -19.68 -7.13
CA SER A 165 14.17 -20.96 -7.68
C SER A 165 12.77 -20.81 -8.22
N THR A 166 12.62 -20.99 -9.53
CA THR A 166 11.29 -21.11 -10.15
C THR A 166 10.71 -22.50 -9.88
N GLN A 167 9.42 -22.57 -9.54
CA GLN A 167 8.67 -23.81 -9.38
C GLN A 167 7.44 -23.76 -10.27
N ASP A 168 7.30 -24.73 -11.17
CA ASP A 168 6.06 -24.91 -11.92
C ASP A 168 4.96 -25.41 -10.96
N LEU A 169 3.80 -24.75 -11.00
CA LEU A 169 2.65 -25.19 -10.23
C LEU A 169 2.14 -26.54 -10.78
N PRO A 170 1.61 -27.43 -9.92
CA PRO A 170 1.01 -28.68 -10.34
C PRO A 170 -0.10 -28.51 -11.39
N ALA A 171 -0.53 -29.60 -12.00
CA ALA A 171 -1.67 -29.58 -12.91
C ALA A 171 -2.94 -28.99 -12.22
N PRO A 172 -3.85 -28.38 -12.98
CA PRO A 172 -5.09 -27.82 -12.43
C PRO A 172 -5.83 -28.77 -11.50
N GLY A 173 -6.38 -28.22 -10.42
CA GLY A 173 -7.11 -28.97 -9.38
C GLY A 173 -6.25 -29.64 -8.31
N THR A 174 -4.91 -29.57 -8.39
CA THR A 174 -4.02 -30.09 -7.35
C THR A 174 -3.26 -28.96 -6.65
N TYR A 175 -3.36 -28.89 -5.32
CA TYR A 175 -2.57 -27.95 -4.53
C TYR A 175 -1.10 -28.39 -4.45
N GLY A 176 -0.19 -27.43 -4.63
CA GLY A 176 1.24 -27.61 -4.39
C GLY A 176 1.78 -26.59 -3.39
N GLU A 177 2.63 -27.03 -2.46
CA GLU A 177 3.40 -26.13 -1.58
C GLU A 177 4.36 -25.28 -2.42
N LEU A 178 4.32 -23.97 -2.22
CA LEU A 178 5.19 -23.03 -2.91
C LEU A 178 6.57 -23.02 -2.25
N ALA A 179 7.62 -23.12 -3.07
CA ALA A 179 9.00 -23.00 -2.66
C ALA A 179 9.22 -21.65 -1.94
N PHE A 180 10.07 -21.67 -0.90
CA PHE A 180 10.35 -20.52 -0.04
C PHE A 180 9.16 -19.93 0.72
N SER A 181 7.95 -20.45 0.59
CA SER A 181 6.81 -20.07 1.43
C SER A 181 6.90 -20.50 2.90
N PRO A 182 7.64 -21.55 3.32
CA PRO A 182 7.61 -21.96 4.71
C PRO A 182 8.10 -20.91 5.69
N VAL A 183 7.29 -20.58 6.70
CA VAL A 183 7.66 -19.73 7.85
C VAL A 183 7.34 -20.44 9.16
N THR A 184 8.28 -20.38 10.10
CA THR A 184 8.10 -20.96 11.44
C THR A 184 7.79 -19.86 12.45
N VAL A 185 6.77 -20.10 13.27
CA VAL A 185 6.27 -19.15 14.26
C VAL A 185 6.20 -19.81 15.61
N THR A 186 6.77 -19.16 16.62
CA THR A 186 6.62 -19.57 18.02
C THR A 186 5.57 -18.68 18.68
N VAL A 187 4.49 -19.29 19.14
CA VAL A 187 3.43 -18.65 19.92
C VAL A 187 3.75 -18.82 21.40
N PRO A 188 4.00 -17.72 22.14
CA PRO A 188 4.50 -17.81 23.51
C PRO A 188 3.38 -18.00 24.56
N SER A 189 2.15 -17.59 24.26
CA SER A 189 1.01 -17.67 25.18
C SER A 189 -0.31 -17.87 24.45
N SER A 190 -1.34 -18.32 25.16
CA SER A 190 -2.71 -18.35 24.64
C SER A 190 -3.20 -16.93 24.34
N ASN A 191 -4.26 -16.80 23.53
CA ASN A 191 -4.83 -15.53 23.06
C ASN A 191 -3.91 -14.66 22.17
N THR A 192 -2.80 -15.22 21.72
CA THR A 192 -1.92 -14.58 20.74
C THR A 192 -2.59 -14.56 19.37
N LYS A 193 -2.39 -13.47 18.62
CA LYS A 193 -2.76 -13.39 17.20
C LYS A 193 -1.51 -13.53 16.35
N VAL A 194 -1.56 -14.40 15.35
CA VAL A 194 -0.49 -14.52 14.36
C VAL A 194 -0.97 -13.89 13.06
N LEU A 195 -0.24 -12.90 12.57
CA LEU A 195 -0.43 -12.36 11.22
C LEU A 195 0.60 -12.99 10.30
N LEU A 196 0.13 -13.68 9.28
CA LEU A 196 0.96 -14.22 8.21
C LEU A 196 0.89 -13.29 7.00
N SER A 197 2.04 -13.05 6.38
CA SER A 197 2.17 -12.31 5.14
C SER A 197 2.94 -13.16 4.13
N PHE A 198 2.39 -13.33 2.93
CA PHE A 198 3.07 -13.99 1.83
C PHE A 198 2.99 -13.10 0.60
N ASN A 199 4.13 -12.60 0.16
CA ASN A 199 4.22 -11.77 -1.03
C ASN A 199 5.03 -12.50 -2.08
N GLY A 200 4.61 -12.46 -3.33
CA GLY A 200 5.32 -13.11 -4.41
C GLY A 200 4.72 -12.78 -5.76
N PHE A 201 5.25 -13.43 -6.79
CA PHE A 201 4.74 -13.30 -8.14
C PHE A 201 4.80 -14.62 -8.88
N MET A 202 4.00 -14.70 -9.94
CA MET A 202 3.96 -15.83 -10.84
C MET A 202 4.27 -15.38 -12.27
N VAL A 203 4.51 -16.35 -13.13
CA VAL A 203 4.77 -16.17 -14.54
C VAL A 203 3.90 -17.18 -15.28
N VAL A 204 3.01 -16.68 -16.12
CA VAL A 204 2.13 -17.50 -16.93
C VAL A 204 2.68 -17.58 -18.35
N PHE A 205 2.93 -18.81 -18.80
CA PHE A 205 3.35 -19.13 -20.15
C PHE A 205 2.16 -19.74 -20.89
N SER A 206 1.57 -18.97 -21.80
CA SER A 206 0.36 -19.36 -22.52
C SER A 206 0.25 -18.66 -23.88
N SER A 207 -0.72 -19.08 -24.69
CA SER A 207 -1.07 -18.37 -25.93
C SER A 207 -1.87 -17.10 -25.67
N SER A 208 -1.98 -16.22 -26.67
CA SER A 208 -2.90 -15.08 -26.62
C SER A 208 -4.34 -15.53 -26.42
N GLY A 209 -5.14 -14.71 -25.73
CA GLY A 209 -6.56 -14.99 -25.48
C GLY A 209 -6.83 -16.04 -24.40
N THR A 210 -5.83 -16.33 -23.54
CA THR A 210 -5.96 -17.31 -22.45
C THR A 210 -6.28 -16.62 -21.14
N TYR A 211 -6.91 -17.33 -20.22
CA TYR A 211 -7.19 -16.86 -18.88
C TYR A 211 -7.25 -18.02 -17.90
N GLY A 212 -7.18 -17.70 -16.61
CA GLY A 212 -7.31 -18.67 -15.55
C GLY A 212 -7.19 -18.04 -14.18
N LYS A 213 -7.18 -18.90 -13.17
CA LYS A 213 -7.12 -18.51 -11.77
C LYS A 213 -6.07 -19.31 -11.03
N VAL A 214 -5.53 -18.71 -9.98
CA VAL A 214 -4.72 -19.38 -8.98
C VAL A 214 -5.31 -19.10 -7.62
N ARG A 215 -5.76 -20.15 -6.95
CA ARG A 215 -6.30 -20.06 -5.59
C ARG A 215 -5.24 -20.46 -4.60
N PHE A 216 -5.21 -19.73 -3.48
CA PHE A 216 -4.25 -19.96 -2.42
C PHE A 216 -4.91 -20.53 -1.17
N ARG A 217 -4.17 -21.37 -0.45
CA ARG A 217 -4.48 -21.82 0.91
C ARG A 217 -3.23 -21.82 1.76
N ILE A 218 -3.38 -21.75 3.08
CA ILE A 218 -2.27 -21.89 4.02
C ILE A 218 -2.32 -23.27 4.66
N ALA A 219 -1.20 -23.99 4.64
CA ALA A 219 -1.01 -25.23 5.36
C ALA A 219 -0.25 -24.96 6.66
N GLN A 220 -0.87 -25.23 7.81
CA GLN A 220 -0.22 -25.27 9.11
C GLN A 220 0.21 -26.70 9.43
N LYS A 221 1.50 -26.91 9.67
CA LYS A 221 2.08 -28.22 9.98
C LYS A 221 2.57 -28.24 11.43
N ILE A 222 2.17 -29.27 12.16
CA ILE A 222 2.65 -29.61 13.50
C ILE A 222 3.00 -31.11 13.50
N GLY A 223 4.29 -31.44 13.48
CA GLY A 223 4.73 -32.81 13.26
C GLY A 223 4.19 -33.37 11.95
N SER A 224 3.43 -34.47 12.00
CA SER A 224 2.77 -35.09 10.83
C SER A 224 1.36 -34.55 10.56
N THR A 225 0.78 -33.75 11.47
CA THR A 225 -0.57 -33.21 11.31
C THR A 225 -0.53 -31.92 10.50
N THR A 226 -1.42 -31.83 9.50
CA THR A 226 -1.61 -30.61 8.70
C THR A 226 -3.04 -30.10 8.85
N THR A 227 -3.18 -28.81 9.15
CA THR A 227 -4.45 -28.07 9.14
C THR A 227 -4.43 -27.08 7.99
N TYR A 228 -5.52 -26.99 7.23
CA TYR A 228 -5.61 -26.08 6.09
C TYR A 228 -6.53 -24.91 6.38
N TYR A 229 -6.07 -23.72 6.01
CA TYR A 229 -6.88 -22.51 5.87
C TYR A 229 -7.11 -22.30 4.38
N ASN A 230 -8.28 -22.70 3.89
CA ASN A 230 -8.62 -22.60 2.47
C ASN A 230 -9.01 -21.18 2.07
N ASP A 231 -8.96 -20.90 0.77
CA ASP A 231 -9.50 -19.67 0.17
C ASP A 231 -8.92 -18.38 0.77
N VAL A 232 -7.61 -18.38 1.08
CA VAL A 232 -6.96 -17.21 1.70
C VAL A 232 -6.79 -16.07 0.70
N ASP A 233 -6.71 -16.39 -0.59
CA ASP A 233 -6.71 -15.43 -1.69
C ASP A 233 -7.00 -16.12 -3.03
N LEU A 234 -7.35 -15.34 -4.04
CA LEU A 234 -7.60 -15.76 -5.41
C LEU A 234 -7.03 -14.74 -6.41
N LEU A 235 -6.05 -15.19 -7.18
CA LEU A 235 -5.46 -14.40 -8.25
C LEU A 235 -6.05 -14.80 -9.60
N ASN A 236 -6.53 -13.81 -10.35
CA ASN A 236 -7.02 -14.00 -11.72
C ASN A 236 -5.96 -13.51 -12.70
N TRP A 237 -5.81 -14.19 -13.83
CA TRP A 237 -4.89 -13.80 -14.88
C TRP A 237 -5.51 -13.92 -16.26
N VAL A 238 -5.09 -13.05 -17.18
CA VAL A 238 -5.54 -13.03 -18.58
C VAL A 238 -4.39 -12.57 -19.48
N VAL A 239 -4.21 -13.29 -20.59
CA VAL A 239 -3.32 -12.88 -21.68
C VAL A 239 -4.19 -12.36 -22.83
N MET A 240 -4.09 -11.07 -23.11
CA MET A 240 -4.92 -10.42 -24.13
C MET A 240 -4.65 -10.98 -25.54
N ASN A 241 -5.65 -10.85 -26.42
CA ASN A 241 -5.48 -11.16 -27.84
C ASN A 241 -4.44 -10.23 -28.48
N GLY A 242 -3.59 -10.79 -29.35
CA GLY A 242 -2.55 -10.03 -30.06
C GLY A 242 -1.23 -9.85 -29.30
N VAL A 243 -1.12 -10.36 -28.07
CA VAL A 243 0.16 -10.40 -27.34
C VAL A 243 0.96 -11.61 -27.83
N SER A 244 2.22 -11.40 -28.24
CA SER A 244 3.07 -12.48 -28.74
C SER A 244 3.32 -13.55 -27.66
N THR A 245 3.36 -14.82 -28.06
CA THR A 245 3.60 -16.00 -27.20
C THR A 245 4.93 -15.99 -26.43
N LEU A 246 5.80 -15.01 -26.70
CA LEU A 246 7.11 -14.83 -26.07
C LEU A 246 7.09 -13.90 -24.84
N THR A 247 5.99 -13.17 -24.59
CA THR A 247 5.90 -12.25 -23.45
C THR A 247 5.01 -12.87 -22.37
N PRO A 248 5.59 -13.37 -21.26
CA PRO A 248 4.79 -13.98 -20.21
C PRO A 248 3.98 -12.93 -19.45
N TYR A 249 2.80 -13.32 -18.96
CA TYR A 249 2.04 -12.49 -18.03
C TYR A 249 2.55 -12.73 -16.60
N ILE A 250 2.78 -11.65 -15.85
CA ILE A 250 3.44 -11.68 -14.54
C ILE A 250 2.50 -11.09 -13.50
N PRO A 251 1.62 -11.89 -12.87
CA PRO A 251 0.79 -11.41 -11.79
C PRO A 251 1.52 -11.49 -10.45
N ASP A 252 1.38 -10.41 -9.67
CA ASP A 252 1.82 -10.34 -8.27
C ASP A 252 0.67 -10.78 -7.34
N TYR A 253 1.03 -11.22 -6.13
CA TYR A 253 0.08 -11.47 -5.05
C TYR A 253 0.67 -11.06 -3.70
N ALA A 254 -0.21 -10.60 -2.81
CA ALA A 254 0.12 -10.30 -1.42
C ALA A 254 -1.01 -10.76 -0.51
N ILE A 255 -0.71 -11.80 0.25
CA ILE A 255 -1.68 -12.48 1.09
C ILE A 255 -1.39 -12.09 2.53
N LEU A 256 -2.38 -11.51 3.20
CA LEU A 256 -2.37 -11.23 4.63
C LEU A 256 -3.45 -12.07 5.30
N TYR A 257 -3.05 -12.92 6.24
CA TYR A 257 -3.98 -13.83 6.91
C TYR A 257 -3.75 -13.83 8.42
N THR A 258 -4.81 -13.60 9.19
CA THR A 258 -4.74 -13.57 10.66
C THR A 258 -5.29 -14.86 11.24
N ILE A 259 -4.50 -15.50 12.09
CA ILE A 259 -4.91 -16.67 12.87
C ILE A 259 -5.09 -16.23 14.33
N PRO A 260 -6.34 -16.15 14.83
CA PRO A 260 -6.59 -15.80 16.22
C PRO A 260 -6.44 -17.01 17.14
N ASN A 261 -6.03 -16.76 18.39
CA ASN A 261 -6.12 -17.69 19.51
C ASN A 261 -5.37 -19.02 19.28
N LEU A 262 -4.24 -18.97 18.58
CA LEU A 262 -3.39 -20.15 18.43
C LEU A 262 -2.82 -20.52 19.81
N ALA A 263 -2.79 -21.82 20.13
CA ALA A 263 -2.26 -22.28 21.41
C ALA A 263 -0.73 -22.00 21.50
N PRO A 264 -0.15 -21.95 22.71
CA PRO A 264 1.29 -21.90 22.85
C PRO A 264 1.96 -23.08 22.13
N GLY A 265 2.98 -22.81 21.33
CA GLY A 265 3.64 -23.84 20.53
C GLY A 265 4.47 -23.29 19.38
N THR A 266 5.14 -24.18 18.65
CA THR A 266 5.86 -23.84 17.42
C THR A 266 5.14 -24.43 16.22
N TYR A 267 4.85 -23.59 15.24
CA TYR A 267 4.05 -23.91 14.07
C TYR A 267 4.83 -23.59 12.81
N ARG A 268 4.75 -24.45 11.79
CA ARG A 268 5.25 -24.15 10.45
C ARG A 268 4.07 -23.87 9.55
N PHE A 269 4.03 -22.69 8.92
CA PHE A 269 3.04 -22.33 7.92
C PHE A 269 3.69 -22.33 6.55
N SER A 270 2.98 -22.80 5.53
CA SER A 270 3.40 -22.72 4.14
C SER A 270 2.23 -22.31 3.26
N LEU A 271 2.53 -21.60 2.18
CA LEU A 271 1.55 -21.21 1.18
C LEU A 271 1.45 -22.34 0.15
N GLU A 272 0.23 -22.73 -0.17
CA GLU A 272 -0.04 -23.67 -1.26
C GLU A 272 -0.93 -22.99 -2.30
N ALA A 273 -0.72 -23.33 -3.56
CA ALA A 273 -1.48 -22.79 -4.67
C ALA A 273 -2.05 -23.90 -5.55
N VAL A 274 -3.21 -23.65 -6.14
CA VAL A 274 -3.85 -24.50 -7.15
C VAL A 274 -4.27 -23.67 -8.35
N ARG A 275 -4.05 -24.22 -9.55
CA ARG A 275 -4.55 -23.66 -10.81
C ARG A 275 -6.00 -24.08 -11.02
N GLU A 276 -6.86 -23.14 -11.40
CA GLU A 276 -8.30 -23.33 -11.59
C GLU A 276 -8.80 -22.55 -12.81
N ASP A 277 -9.94 -22.99 -13.37
CA ASP A 277 -10.70 -22.28 -14.41
C ASP A 277 -9.86 -21.82 -15.62
N GLU A 278 -8.86 -22.60 -16.02
CA GLU A 278 -8.00 -22.28 -17.15
C GLU A 278 -8.69 -22.52 -18.49
N ALA A 279 -8.56 -21.57 -19.41
CA ALA A 279 -9.09 -21.66 -20.76
C ALA A 279 -8.06 -21.25 -21.82
N GLY A 280 -8.14 -21.94 -22.96
CA GLY A 280 -7.18 -21.82 -24.06
C GLY A 280 -5.91 -22.65 -23.82
N ASN A 281 -4.82 -22.33 -24.52
CA ASN A 281 -3.58 -23.09 -24.45
C ASN A 281 -2.64 -22.53 -23.36
N VAL A 282 -2.67 -23.14 -22.18
CA VAL A 282 -1.82 -22.80 -21.03
C VAL A 282 -0.69 -23.82 -20.91
N ASN A 283 0.53 -23.41 -21.24
CA ASN A 283 1.68 -24.31 -21.18
C ASN A 283 2.04 -24.60 -19.72
N LYS A 284 2.23 -23.54 -18.93
CA LYS A 284 2.53 -23.64 -17.50
C LYS A 284 2.31 -22.33 -16.75
N VAL A 285 2.11 -22.46 -15.44
CA VAL A 285 2.13 -21.36 -14.47
C VAL A 285 3.27 -21.64 -13.52
N THR A 286 4.21 -20.70 -13.44
CA THR A 286 5.44 -20.84 -12.67
C THR A 286 5.45 -19.81 -11.55
N HIS A 287 5.67 -20.25 -10.32
CA HIS A 287 5.95 -19.39 -9.18
C HIS A 287 7.46 -19.11 -9.10
N VAL A 288 7.88 -17.89 -8.76
CA VAL A 288 9.31 -17.52 -8.76
C VAL A 288 9.90 -17.36 -7.36
N VAL A 289 9.21 -16.67 -6.44
CA VAL A 289 9.64 -16.54 -5.05
C VAL A 289 8.47 -16.12 -4.16
N VAL A 290 8.40 -16.72 -2.96
CA VAL A 290 7.54 -16.23 -1.86
C VAL A 290 8.45 -15.59 -0.84
N CYS A 291 8.05 -14.42 -0.36
CA CYS A 291 8.62 -13.76 0.82
C CYS A 291 7.65 -13.95 1.98
N PRO A 292 7.78 -15.03 2.77
CA PRO A 292 6.90 -15.24 3.90
C PRO A 292 7.38 -14.42 5.10
N ARG A 293 6.44 -13.83 5.82
CA ARG A 293 6.66 -13.18 7.11
C ARG A 293 5.57 -13.59 8.07
N ALA A 294 5.93 -13.66 9.34
CA ALA A 294 4.98 -13.87 10.40
C ALA A 294 5.23 -12.87 11.52
N GLU A 295 4.15 -12.35 12.06
CA GLU A 295 4.16 -11.44 13.19
C GLU A 295 3.27 -11.98 14.29
N VAL A 296 3.75 -11.87 15.52
CA VAL A 296 3.10 -12.44 16.70
C VAL A 296 2.68 -11.29 17.59
N TYR A 297 1.38 -11.11 17.74
CA TYR A 297 0.79 -10.05 18.54
C TYR A 297 0.26 -10.64 19.84
N LEU A 298 0.91 -10.22 20.93
CA LEU A 298 0.45 -10.50 22.28
C LEU A 298 -0.67 -9.54 22.64
N LYS A 299 -1.66 -10.06 23.34
CA LYS A 299 -2.73 -9.25 23.93
C LYS A 299 -2.32 -8.80 25.32
#